data_AF-A0A1F3BVV7-F1
#
_entry.id   AF-A0A1F3BVV7-F1
#
_cell.length_a   1.000
_cell.length_b   1.000
_cell.length_c   1.000
_cell.angle_alpha   90.00
_cell.angle_beta   90.00
_cell.angle_gamma   90.00
#
_symmetry.space_group_name_H-M   'P 1'
#
loop_
_entity.id
_entity.type
_entity.pdbx_description
1 polymer ?
#
loop_
_entity_poly.entity_id
_entity_poly.type
_entity_poly.pdbx_seq_one_letter_code
_entity_poly.pdbx_strand_id
1 'polypeptide(L)' 'MKHTTLQDLLKEPDSQKEQLNALDYAMSSVIAILRHEPNQLEEAVKNYESLYLLRKAIENYKAINPKS' A
#
# COMPACT_ATOMS: atom_id res chain seq x y z
N MET A 1 19.95 -1.43 -17.31
CA MET A 1 18.84 -1.35 -16.33
C MET A 1 18.32 -2.77 -16.11
N LYS A 2 18.15 -3.23 -14.86
CA LYS A 2 17.53 -4.54 -14.61
C LYS A 2 16.05 -4.46 -15.02
N HIS A 3 15.58 -5.41 -15.83
CA HIS A 3 14.15 -5.54 -16.13
C HIS A 3 13.46 -6.19 -14.93
N THR A 4 12.47 -5.50 -14.35
CA THR A 4 11.59 -6.06 -13.32
C THR A 4 10.58 -6.99 -13.99
N THR A 5 10.51 -8.25 -13.56
CA THR A 5 9.53 -9.22 -14.07
C THR A 5 8.22 -9.16 -13.30
N LEU A 6 7.14 -9.72 -13.86
CA LEU A 6 5.88 -9.88 -13.11
C LEU A 6 6.08 -10.74 -11.85
N GLN A 7 6.91 -11.79 -11.91
CA GLN A 7 7.22 -12.59 -10.71
C GLN A 7 7.94 -11.77 -9.65
N ASP A 8 8.80 -10.83 -10.02
CA ASP A 8 9.46 -9.94 -9.04
C ASP A 8 8.48 -8.99 -8.35
N LEU A 9 7.38 -8.61 -9.03
CA LEU A 9 6.30 -7.81 -8.45
C LEU A 9 5.35 -8.63 -7.57
N LEU A 10 5.34 -9.96 -7.72
CA LEU A 10 4.52 -10.89 -6.94
C LEU A 10 5.26 -11.47 -5.73
N LYS A 11 6.55 -11.16 -5.56
CA LYS A 11 7.28 -11.53 -4.35
C LYS A 11 6.75 -10.77 -3.15
N GLU A 12 6.80 -11.42 -1.99
CA GLU A 12 6.54 -10.73 -0.74
C GLU A 12 7.60 -9.62 -0.55
N PRO A 13 7.20 -8.42 -0.11
CA PRO A 13 8.13 -7.32 0.09
C PRO A 13 9.10 -7.65 1.24
N ASP A 14 10.40 -7.59 0.93
CA ASP A 14 11.49 -8.06 1.80
C ASP A 14 11.88 -7.02 2.87
N SER A 15 11.32 -5.80 2.78
CA SER A 15 11.58 -4.74 3.75
C SER A 15 10.34 -3.92 4.07
N GLN A 16 10.33 -3.30 5.25
CA GLN A 16 9.30 -2.34 5.65
C GLN A 16 9.15 -1.20 4.63
N LYS A 17 10.25 -0.74 4.03
CA LYS A 17 10.20 0.32 3.01
C LYS A 17 9.44 -0.16 1.76
N GLU A 18 9.66 -1.40 1.35
CA GLU A 18 8.95 -2.01 0.23
C GLU A 18 7.47 -2.25 0.57
N GLN A 19 7.16 -2.68 1.79
CA GLN A 19 5.78 -2.80 2.29
C GLN A 19 5.04 -1.46 2.25
N LEU A 20 5.66 -0.39 2.74
CA LEU A 20 5.08 0.95 2.74
C LEU A 20 4.89 1.47 1.31
N ASN A 21 5.87 1.26 0.43
CA ASN A 21 5.74 1.62 -0.98
C ASN A 21 4.60 0.86 -1.67
N ALA A 22 4.45 -0.45 -1.41
CA ALA A 22 3.36 -1.25 -1.95
C ALA A 22 1.99 -0.73 -1.50
N LEU A 23 1.87 -0.31 -0.23
CA LEU A 23 0.66 0.33 0.28
C LEU A 23 0.38 1.68 -0.40
N ASP A 24 1.40 2.52 -0.57
CA ASP A 24 1.26 3.81 -1.26
C ASP A 24 0.79 3.63 -2.72
N TYR A 25 1.26 2.57 -3.40
CA TYR A 25 0.76 2.19 -4.73
C TYR A 25 -0.71 1.75 -4.70
N ALA A 26 -1.08 0.86 -3.77
CA ALA A 26 -2.47 0.41 -3.65
C ALA A 26 -3.42 1.57 -3.37
N MET A 27 -3.04 2.48 -2.47
CA MET A 27 -3.81 3.70 -2.17
C MET A 27 -3.97 4.60 -3.41
N SER A 28 -2.91 4.74 -4.22
CA SER A 28 -2.97 5.49 -5.48
C SER A 28 -3.91 4.83 -6.51
N SER A 29 -3.94 3.50 -6.58
CA SER A 29 -4.87 2.76 -7.44
C SER A 29 -6.33 2.96 -7.03
N VAL A 30 -6.62 2.99 -5.72
CA VAL A 30 -7.97 3.30 -5.23
C VAL A 30 -8.42 4.69 -5.68
N ILE A 31 -7.55 5.70 -5.59
CA ILE A 31 -7.84 7.06 -6.08
C ILE A 31 -8.07 7.07 -7.60
N ALA A 32 -7.30 6.30 -8.36
CA ALA A 32 -7.47 6.20 -9.80
C ALA A 32 -8.82 5.58 -10.18
N ILE A 33 -9.24 4.51 -9.48
CA ILE A 33 -10.54 3.85 -9.69
C ILE A 33 -11.68 4.83 -9.39
N LEU A 34 -11.60 5.57 -8.28
CA LEU A 34 -12.60 6.59 -7.91
C LEU A 34 -12.85 7.64 -8.99
N ARG A 35 -11.81 8.01 -9.76
CA ARG A 35 -11.94 8.98 -10.86
C ARG A 35 -12.75 8.44 -12.04
N HIS A 36 -12.82 7.13 -12.22
CA HIS A 36 -13.53 6.47 -13.31
C HIS A 36 -14.88 5.87 -12.87
N GLU A 37 -15.01 5.49 -11.59
CA GLU A 37 -16.19 4.83 -11.03
C GLU A 37 -16.68 5.52 -9.75
N PRO A 38 -17.21 6.76 -9.84
CA PRO A 38 -17.62 7.53 -8.67
C PRO A 38 -18.76 6.89 -7.88
N ASN A 39 -19.52 5.97 -8.49
CA ASN A 39 -20.60 5.25 -7.83
C ASN A 39 -20.10 4.31 -6.72
N GLN A 40 -18.82 3.96 -6.72
CA GLN A 40 -18.17 3.13 -5.69
C GLN A 40 -17.49 3.96 -4.59
N LEU A 41 -17.83 5.26 -4.46
CA LEU A 41 -17.13 6.19 -3.59
C LEU A 41 -17.01 5.69 -2.14
N GLU A 42 -18.10 5.19 -1.57
CA GLU A 42 -18.12 4.75 -0.18
C GLU A 42 -17.19 3.56 0.07
N GLU A 43 -17.23 2.56 -0.82
CA GLU A 43 -16.38 1.37 -0.72
C GLU A 43 -14.91 1.72 -0.93
N ALA A 44 -14.60 2.55 -1.91
CA ALA A 44 -13.24 3.00 -2.17
C ALA A 44 -12.67 3.85 -1.03
N VAL A 45 -13.47 4.71 -0.39
CA VAL A 45 -13.05 5.44 0.81
C VAL A 45 -12.73 4.47 1.95
N LYS A 46 -13.60 3.48 2.22
CA LYS A 46 -13.35 2.45 3.25
C LYS A 46 -12.07 1.65 2.98
N ASN A 47 -11.82 1.30 1.71
CA ASN A 47 -10.60 0.61 1.30
C ASN A 47 -9.36 1.49 1.51
N TYR A 48 -9.42 2.75 1.11
CA TYR A 48 -8.33 3.71 1.32
C TYR A 48 -8.02 3.91 2.81
N GLU A 49 -9.04 4.09 3.65
CA GLU A 49 -8.88 4.23 5.11
C GLU A 49 -8.23 3.01 5.73
N SER A 50 -8.64 1.80 5.32
CA SER A 50 -8.08 0.54 5.81
C SER A 50 -6.60 0.42 5.45
N LEU A 51 -6.22 0.75 4.21
CA LEU A 51 -4.82 0.78 3.76
C LEU A 51 -3.99 1.81 4.53
N TYR A 52 -4.57 3.01 4.76
CA TYR A 52 -3.91 4.05 5.53
C TYR A 52 -3.65 3.64 6.99
N LEU A 53 -4.63 3.01 7.66
CA LEU A 53 -4.46 2.50 9.02
C LEU A 53 -3.36 1.43 9.09
N LEU A 54 -3.32 0.51 8.12
CA LEU A 54 -2.27 -0.50 8.03
C LEU A 54 -0.88 0.15 7.85
N ARG A 55 -0.77 1.15 6.97
CA ARG A 55 0.45 1.95 6.79
C ARG A 55 0.91 2.58 8.11
N LYS A 56 -0.01 3.22 8.85
CA LYS A 56 0.30 3.80 10.18
C LYS A 56 0.72 2.74 11.20
N ALA A 57 0.10 1.56 11.20
CA ALA A 57 0.46 0.46 12.10
C ALA A 57 1.89 -0.04 11.83
N ILE A 58 2.27 -0.20 10.55
CA ILE A 58 3.62 -0.60 10.15
C ILE A 58 4.64 0.47 10.55
N GLU A 59 4.36 1.76 10.32
CA GLU A 59 5.24 2.86 10.77
C GLU A 59 5.44 2.85 12.29
N ASN A 60 4.35 2.69 13.05
CA ASN A 60 4.37 2.71 14.51
C ASN A 60 5.05 1.46 15.11
N TYR A 61 4.94 0.30 14.46
CA TYR A 61 5.61 -0.92 14.91
C TYR A 61 7.12 -0.73 15.03
N LYS A 62 7.74 0.01 14.09
CA LYS A 62 9.17 0.35 14.14
C LYS A 62 9.50 1.40 15.20
N ALA A 63 8.61 2.38 15.41
CA ALA A 63 8.81 3.37 16.47
C ALA A 63 8.89 2.71 17.86
N ILE A 64 8.15 1.61 18.05
CA ILE A 64 8.14 0.82 19.29
C ILE A 64 9.26 -0.25 19.28
N ASN A 65 9.63 -0.80 18.12
CA ASN A 65 10.67 -1.82 17.95
C ASN A 65 11.79 -1.40 16.98
N PRO A 66 12.67 -0.45 17.36
CA PRO A 66 13.66 0.13 16.44
C PRO A 66 14.82 -0.82 16.06
N LYS A 67 14.88 -2.02 16.65
CA LYS A 67 15.94 -3.03 16.41
C LYS A 67 15.48 -4.25 15.59
N SER A 68 14.22 -4.27 15.16
CA SER A 68 13.66 -5.35 14.33
C SER A 68 13.73 -5.02 12.85
#